data_AF-A0A345Z504-F1
#
_entry.id   AF-A0A345Z504-F1
#
_cell.length_a   1.000
_cell.length_b   1.000
_cell.length_c   1.000
_cell.angle_alpha   90.00
_cell.angle_beta   90.00
_cell.angle_gamma   90.00
#
_symmetry.space_group_name_H-M   'P 1'
#
loop_
_entity.id
_entity.type
_entity.pdbx_description
1 polymer ?
#
loop_
_entity_poly.entity_id
_entity_poly.type
_entity_poly.pdbx_seq_one_letter_code
_entity_poly.pdbx_strand_id
1 'polypeptide(L)'
;MNNKKIIVLIQKENNKPIVVIDPSSDWPAEIKEFIDDMNISIFDKKCFNKNFRKSLKEYEIKMSKCSQEIEQELLKSNKIWEEKLKQLSKDYQLLIDKMTKILIKNNLISDISEI
;
A
#
# COMPACT_ATOMS: atom_id res chain seq x y z
N MET A 1 2.00 -12.42 43.44
CA MET A 1 0.65 -12.44 42.82
C MET A 1 0.78 -13.21 41.52
N ASN A 2 0.17 -14.40 41.41
CA ASN A 2 0.19 -15.18 40.17
C ASN A 2 -0.83 -14.57 39.20
N ASN A 3 -0.33 -13.92 38.15
CA ASN A 3 -1.17 -13.44 37.05
C ASN A 3 -1.62 -14.64 36.21
N LYS A 4 -2.85 -15.09 36.41
CA LYS A 4 -3.47 -16.11 35.55
C LYS A 4 -3.58 -15.56 34.14
N LYS A 5 -3.03 -16.28 33.16
CA LYS A 5 -3.01 -15.84 31.76
C LYS A 5 -3.93 -16.73 30.91
N ILE A 6 -4.78 -16.08 30.12
CA ILE A 6 -5.69 -16.71 29.18
C ILE A 6 -5.15 -16.51 27.77
N ILE A 7 -4.83 -17.60 27.07
CA ILE A 7 -4.32 -17.54 25.70
C ILE A 7 -5.35 -18.13 24.74
N VAL A 8 -5.94 -17.27 23.92
CA VAL A 8 -6.90 -17.65 22.87
C VAL A 8 -6.17 -17.67 21.53
N LEU A 9 -6.19 -18.81 20.86
CA LEU A 9 -5.59 -19.03 19.56
C LEU A 9 -6.67 -19.10 18.48
N ILE A 10 -6.40 -18.50 17.33
CA ILE A 10 -7.22 -18.66 16.13
C ILE A 10 -6.46 -19.59 15.20
N GLN A 11 -6.96 -20.80 15.04
CA GLN A 11 -6.42 -21.81 14.14
C GLN A 11 -7.30 -21.95 12.90
N LYS A 12 -6.82 -22.73 11.93
CA LYS A 12 -7.50 -22.96 10.66
C LYS A 12 -7.66 -24.47 10.45
N GLU A 13 -8.90 -24.94 10.46
CA GLU A 13 -9.24 -26.33 10.19
C GLU A 13 -10.24 -26.37 9.02
N ASN A 14 -10.00 -27.20 8.01
CA ASN A 14 -10.84 -27.31 6.80
C ASN A 14 -11.18 -25.95 6.16
N ASN A 15 -10.19 -25.07 6.04
CA ASN A 15 -10.33 -23.71 5.47
C ASN A 15 -11.27 -22.77 6.24
N LYS A 16 -11.68 -23.12 7.47
CA LYS A 16 -12.50 -22.29 8.34
C LYS A 16 -11.71 -21.90 9.59
N PRO A 17 -11.81 -20.65 10.07
CA PRO A 17 -11.19 -20.26 11.32
C PRO A 17 -11.91 -20.94 12.49
N ILE A 18 -11.14 -21.55 13.38
CA ILE A 18 -11.61 -22.11 14.65
C ILE A 18 -10.88 -21.39 15.79
N VAL A 19 -11.59 -21.17 16.90
CA VAL A 19 -11.02 -20.58 18.11
C VAL A 19 -10.73 -21.71 19.07
N VAL A 20 -9.48 -21.81 19.53
CA VAL A 20 -9.04 -22.82 20.51
C VAL A 20 -8.28 -22.15 21.64
N ILE A 21 -8.26 -22.75 22.82
CA ILE A 21 -7.51 -22.23 23.96
C ILE A 21 -6.19 -22.99 24.05
N ASP A 22 -5.10 -22.27 24.29
CA ASP A 22 -3.79 -22.89 24.44
C ASP A 22 -3.77 -23.80 25.69
N PRO A 23 -3.30 -25.05 25.58
CA PRO A 23 -3.27 -25.98 26.71
C PRO A 23 -2.33 -25.55 27.86
N SER A 24 -1.44 -24.58 27.65
CA SER A 24 -0.60 -23.97 28.70
C SER A 24 -1.28 -22.83 29.47
N SER A 25 -2.54 -22.51 29.13
CA SER A 25 -3.34 -21.46 29.75
C SER A 25 -3.80 -21.84 31.17
N ASP A 26 -3.81 -20.89 32.11
CA ASP A 26 -4.20 -21.11 33.53
C ASP A 26 -5.73 -21.21 33.73
N TRP A 27 -6.43 -21.92 32.84
CA TRP A 27 -7.88 -21.93 32.80
C TRP A 27 -8.53 -22.78 33.90
N PRO A 28 -9.53 -22.25 34.63
CA PRO A 28 -10.39 -23.05 35.48
C PRO A 28 -11.22 -24.04 34.63
N ALA A 29 -11.41 -25.26 35.13
CA ALA A 29 -12.22 -26.30 34.47
C ALA A 29 -13.64 -25.80 34.11
N GLU A 30 -14.18 -24.87 34.90
CA GLU A 30 -15.51 -24.29 34.69
C GLU A 30 -15.66 -23.51 33.37
N ILE A 31 -14.58 -22.93 32.83
CA ILE A 31 -14.67 -22.18 31.56
C ILE A 31 -14.59 -23.14 30.36
N LYS A 32 -13.96 -24.30 30.51
CA LYS A 32 -13.99 -25.36 29.50
C LYS A 32 -15.40 -25.96 29.40
N GLU A 33 -16.02 -26.27 30.54
CA GLU A 33 -17.43 -26.65 30.59
C GLU A 33 -18.32 -25.56 30.01
N PHE A 34 -18.11 -24.28 30.34
CA PHE A 34 -18.90 -23.18 29.77
C PHE A 34 -18.82 -23.11 28.24
N ILE A 35 -17.64 -23.33 27.64
CA ILE A 35 -17.46 -23.31 26.17
C ILE A 35 -18.04 -24.56 25.52
N ASP A 36 -17.85 -25.73 26.14
CA ASP A 36 -18.39 -27.00 25.66
C ASP A 36 -19.93 -27.02 25.77
N ASP A 37 -20.50 -26.45 26.85
CA ASP A 37 -21.94 -26.24 27.06
C ASP A 37 -22.52 -25.11 26.21
N MET A 38 -21.67 -24.20 25.71
CA MET A 38 -22.14 -23.03 24.97
C MET A 38 -22.88 -23.41 23.68
N ASN A 39 -22.79 -24.68 23.25
CA ASN A 39 -23.53 -25.33 22.16
C ASN A 39 -23.91 -24.35 21.04
N ILE A 40 -22.91 -23.56 20.63
CA ILE A 40 -23.13 -22.31 19.90
C ILE A 40 -23.77 -22.69 18.57
N SER A 41 -25.02 -22.25 18.39
CA SER A 41 -25.78 -22.58 17.19
C SER A 41 -24.99 -22.19 15.95
N ILE A 42 -25.16 -22.96 14.86
CA ILE A 42 -24.63 -22.60 13.55
C ILE A 42 -25.02 -21.14 13.19
N PHE A 43 -26.17 -20.68 13.68
CA PHE A 43 -26.62 -19.30 13.55
C PHE A 43 -25.71 -18.30 14.26
N ASP A 44 -25.38 -18.53 15.53
CA ASP A 44 -24.53 -17.64 16.33
C ASP A 44 -23.10 -17.60 15.79
N LYS A 45 -22.57 -18.76 15.35
CA LYS A 45 -21.28 -18.83 14.65
C LYS A 45 -21.29 -18.04 13.35
N LYS A 46 -22.39 -18.07 12.58
CA LYS A 46 -22.53 -17.24 11.37
C LYS A 46 -22.63 -15.76 11.70
N CYS A 47 -23.36 -15.40 12.75
CA CYS A 47 -23.55 -14.02 13.17
C CYS A 47 -22.22 -13.40 13.66
N PHE A 48 -21.48 -14.15 14.50
CA PHE A 48 -20.15 -13.77 14.96
C PHE A 48 -19.17 -13.59 13.80
N ASN A 49 -19.07 -14.56 12.88
CA ASN A 49 -18.21 -14.45 11.71
C ASN A 49 -18.59 -13.28 10.79
N LYS A 50 -19.89 -12.97 10.66
CA LYS A 50 -20.37 -11.82 9.89
C LYS A 50 -19.94 -10.51 10.55
N ASN A 51 -20.09 -10.39 11.86
CA ASN A 51 -19.70 -9.20 12.62
C ASN A 51 -18.18 -9.02 12.62
N PHE A 52 -17.42 -10.10 12.85
CA PHE A 52 -15.96 -10.09 12.79
C PHE A 52 -15.44 -9.64 11.41
N ARG A 53 -16.02 -10.14 10.32
CA ARG A 53 -15.69 -9.70 8.95
C ARG A 53 -16.05 -8.24 8.69
N LYS A 54 -17.15 -7.73 9.26
CA LYS A 54 -17.51 -6.31 9.15
C LYS A 54 -16.48 -5.44 9.87
N SER A 55 -16.12 -5.79 11.10
CA SER A 55 -15.09 -5.07 11.86
C SER A 55 -13.75 -5.11 11.13
N LEU A 56 -13.33 -6.25 10.59
CA LEU A 56 -12.10 -6.33 9.81
C LEU A 56 -12.11 -5.46 8.54
N LYS A 57 -13.25 -5.27 7.88
CA LYS A 57 -13.36 -4.36 6.71
C LYS A 57 -13.10 -2.89 7.04
N GLU A 58 -13.36 -2.48 8.29
CA GLU A 58 -13.09 -1.11 8.74
C GLU A 58 -11.59 -0.89 8.97
N TYR A 59 -10.85 -1.95 9.33
CA TYR A 59 -9.39 -1.96 9.50
C TYR A 59 -8.63 -2.41 8.25
N GLU A 60 -9.32 -2.94 7.24
CA GLU A 60 -8.74 -3.23 5.93
C GLU A 60 -8.36 -1.89 5.31
N ILE A 61 -7.11 -1.50 5.54
CA ILE A 61 -6.47 -0.37 4.87
C ILE A 61 -6.74 -0.60 3.39
N LYS A 62 -7.49 0.32 2.77
CA LYS A 62 -7.72 0.32 1.32
C LYS A 62 -6.39 0.70 0.66
N MET A 63 -5.40 -0.18 0.72
CA MET A 63 -4.09 -0.04 0.07
C MET A 63 -4.27 0.29 -1.41
N SER A 64 -5.36 -0.20 -2.02
CA SER A 64 -5.80 0.17 -3.36
C SER A 64 -6.02 1.68 -3.56
N LYS A 65 -6.63 2.41 -2.62
CA LYS A 65 -6.88 3.86 -2.77
C LYS A 65 -5.60 4.67 -2.58
N CYS A 66 -4.83 4.35 -1.55
CA CYS A 66 -3.56 5.02 -1.29
C CYS A 66 -2.56 4.78 -2.44
N SER A 67 -2.49 3.56 -2.98
CA SER A 67 -1.66 3.25 -4.15
C SER A 67 -2.09 4.04 -5.40
N GLN A 68 -3.39 4.16 -5.65
CA GLN A 68 -3.91 4.93 -6.79
C GLN A 68 -3.62 6.43 -6.65
N GLU A 69 -3.75 6.98 -5.44
CA GLU A 69 -3.44 8.39 -5.16
C GLU A 69 -1.93 8.67 -5.36
N ILE A 70 -1.05 7.77 -4.89
CA ILE A 70 0.40 7.88 -5.11
C ILE A 70 0.74 7.82 -6.60
N GLU A 71 0.18 6.84 -7.33
CA GLU A 71 0.44 6.66 -8.75
C GLU A 71 0.00 7.89 -9.58
N GLN A 72 -1.17 8.45 -9.27
CA GLN A 72 -1.67 9.66 -9.93
C GLN A 72 -0.76 10.86 -9.68
N GLU A 73 -0.27 11.04 -8.45
CA GLU A 73 0.60 12.18 -8.13
C GLU A 73 1.97 12.04 -8.80
N LEU A 74 2.48 10.81 -8.91
CA LEU A 74 3.72 10.50 -9.60
C LEU A 74 3.62 10.78 -11.10
N LEU A 75 2.49 10.44 -11.74
CA LEU A 75 2.22 10.76 -13.14
C LEU A 75 2.15 12.27 -13.40
N LYS A 76 1.49 13.04 -12.53
CA LYS A 76 1.45 14.51 -12.66
C LYS A 76 2.84 15.12 -12.55
N SER A 77 3.63 14.67 -11.56
CA SER A 77 4.99 15.13 -11.35
C SER A 77 5.87 14.84 -12.57
N ASN A 78 5.79 13.63 -13.13
CA ASN A 78 6.54 13.26 -14.33
C ASN A 78 6.21 14.16 -15.53
N LYS A 79 4.92 14.46 -15.74
CA LYS A 79 4.50 15.34 -16.84
C LYS A 79 5.09 16.75 -16.70
N ILE A 80 5.08 17.31 -15.49
CA ILE A 80 5.68 18.63 -15.21
C ILE A 80 7.19 18.61 -15.49
N TRP A 81 7.88 17.53 -15.11
CA TRP A 81 9.31 17.38 -15.37
C TRP A 81 9.65 17.24 -16.85
N GLU A 82 8.86 16.48 -17.61
CA GLU A 82 9.00 16.36 -19.06
C GLU A 82 8.83 17.71 -19.76
N GLU A 83 7.83 18.49 -19.37
CA GLU A 83 7.58 19.83 -19.92
C GLU A 83 8.75 20.78 -19.62
N LYS A 84 9.27 20.76 -18.38
CA LYS A 84 10.46 21.53 -17.99
C LYS A 84 11.69 21.13 -18.80
N LEU A 85 11.93 19.83 -18.98
CA LEU A 85 13.05 19.33 -19.78
C LEU A 85 12.94 19.76 -21.24
N LYS A 86 11.76 19.68 -21.84
CA LYS A 86 11.51 20.15 -23.21
C LYS A 86 11.75 21.65 -23.35
N GLN A 87 11.32 22.45 -22.38
CA GLN A 87 11.55 23.89 -22.42
C GLN A 87 13.03 24.21 -22.30
N LEU A 88 13.73 23.59 -21.34
CA LEU A 88 15.16 23.76 -21.15
C LEU A 88 15.96 23.37 -22.41
N SER A 89 15.57 22.27 -23.07
CA SER A 89 16.16 21.83 -24.33
C SER A 89 16.02 22.88 -25.44
N LYS A 90 14.84 23.49 -25.58
CA LYS A 90 14.61 24.59 -26.54
C LYS A 90 15.43 25.83 -26.20
N ASP A 91 15.51 26.19 -24.93
CA ASP A 91 16.26 27.37 -24.48
C ASP A 91 17.77 27.21 -24.75
N TYR A 92 18.32 26.01 -24.48
CA TYR A 92 19.70 25.69 -24.81
C TYR A 92 19.95 25.68 -26.32
N GLN A 93 19.05 25.10 -27.11
CA GLN A 93 19.19 25.11 -28.57
C GLN A 93 19.21 26.55 -29.11
N LEU A 94 18.33 27.41 -28.61
CA LEU A 94 18.28 28.81 -29.02
C LEU A 94 19.54 29.59 -28.59
N LEU A 95 20.13 29.25 -27.45
CA LEU A 95 21.41 29.81 -27.01
C LEU A 95 22.56 29.35 -27.93
N ILE A 96 22.59 28.06 -28.26
CA ILE A 96 23.55 27.48 -29.20
C ILE A 96 23.43 28.18 -30.55
N ASP A 97 22.24 28.28 -31.12
CA ASP A 97 22.00 28.94 -32.42
C ASP A 97 22.47 30.41 -32.42
N LYS A 98 22.25 31.13 -31.32
CA LYS A 98 22.75 32.51 -31.15
C LYS A 98 24.28 32.56 -31.13
N MET A 99 24.92 31.68 -30.36
CA MET A 99 26.38 31.59 -30.31
C MET A 99 26.96 31.20 -31.66
N THR A 100 26.39 30.20 -32.33
CA THR A 100 26.77 29.76 -33.67
C THR A 100 26.71 30.93 -34.66
N LYS A 101 25.63 31.72 -34.68
CA LYS A 101 25.53 32.93 -35.51
C LYS A 101 26.62 33.95 -35.22
N ILE A 102 26.96 34.17 -33.95
CA ILE A 102 28.05 35.08 -33.56
C ILE A 102 29.40 34.54 -34.04
N LEU A 103 29.67 33.25 -33.86
CA LEU A 103 30.93 32.63 -34.28
C LEU A 103 31.10 32.65 -35.80
N ILE A 104 30.04 32.34 -36.57
CA ILE A 104 30.04 32.46 -38.04
C ILE A 104 30.30 33.91 -38.47
N LYS A 105 29.60 34.88 -37.87
CA LYS A 105 29.78 36.30 -38.21
C LYS A 105 31.21 36.81 -37.98
N ASN A 106 31.93 36.23 -37.03
CA ASN A 106 33.32 36.55 -36.73
C ASN A 106 34.33 35.67 -37.49
N ASN A 107 33.87 34.85 -38.45
CA ASN A 107 34.68 33.89 -39.22
C ASN A 107 35.46 32.90 -38.32
N LEU A 108 34.96 32.60 -37.12
CA LEU A 108 35.59 31.66 -36.20
C LEU A 108 35.23 30.20 -36.48
N ILE A 109 34.07 29.99 -37.13
CA ILE A 109 33.60 28.68 -37.61
C ILE A 109 32.94 28.87 -39.00
N SER A 110 32.95 27.84 -39.84
CA SER A 110 32.20 27.82 -41.09
C SER A 110 30.71 27.61 -40.83
N ASP A 111 29.86 28.02 -41.77
CA ASP A 111 28.42 27.76 -41.69
C ASP A 111 28.20 26.24 -41.67
N ILE A 112 27.59 25.73 -40.59
CA ILE A 112 27.40 24.29 -40.37
C ILE A 112 26.12 23.78 -41.06
N SER A 113 25.45 24.64 -41.84
CA SER A 113 24.21 24.32 -42.56
C SER A 113 24.35 23.29 -43.71
N GLU A 114 25.51 22.64 -43.88
CA GLU A 114 25.77 21.59 -44.88
C GLU A 114 25.80 20.14 -44.34
N ILE A 115 25.37 19.86 -43.10
CA ILE A 115 25.20 18.48 -42.59
C ILE A 115 23.77 18.27 -42.07
#